data_AF-A0A355GEP2-F1
#
_entry.id   AF-A0A355GEP2-F1
#
_cell.length_a   1.000
_cell.length_b   1.000
_cell.length_c   1.000
_cell.angle_alpha   90.00
_cell.angle_beta   90.00
_cell.angle_gamma   90.00
#
_symmetry.space_group_name_H-M   'P 1'
#
loop_
_entity.id
_entity.type
_entity.pdbx_description
1 polymer ?
#
loop_
_entity_poly.entity_id
_entity_poly.type
_entity_poly.pdbx_seq_one_letter_code
_entity_poly.pdbx_strand_id
1 'polypeptide(L)'
;LPRSRGSEFAKSVMQGVMQLAAEFETQLAGGDTNSWDGPLVINVAILGTAAQSHSVKRSGAQPGDWIFVTGALGGSLGSHHLTFQPRVREAATLRETVTIKSMIDLSDGLASDLQHILKESG
;
A
#
# COMPACT_ATOMS: atom_id res chain seq x y z
N LEU A 1 12.09 -11.28 14.48
CA LEU A 1 11.42 -10.94 15.76
C LEU A 1 12.44 -10.57 16.84
N PRO A 2 12.16 -9.56 17.68
CA PRO A 2 13.01 -9.24 18.83
C PRO A 2 12.97 -10.36 19.87
N ARG A 3 14.14 -10.89 20.29
CA ARG A 3 14.21 -11.93 21.34
C ARG A 3 13.63 -11.47 22.68
N SER A 4 13.67 -10.18 22.96
CA SER A 4 13.17 -9.57 24.19
C SER A 4 11.65 -9.64 24.37
N ARG A 5 10.88 -10.00 23.33
CA ARG A 5 9.41 -9.86 23.32
C ARG A 5 8.60 -11.15 23.45
N GLY A 6 9.26 -12.31 23.45
CA GLY A 6 8.62 -13.62 23.63
C GLY A 6 7.67 -14.04 22.50
N SER A 7 7.07 -15.22 22.66
CA SER A 7 6.20 -15.85 21.64
C SER A 7 4.82 -15.19 21.52
N GLU A 8 4.26 -14.65 22.60
CA GLU A 8 2.94 -14.00 22.57
C GLU A 8 2.92 -12.76 21.68
N PHE A 9 4.03 -12.03 21.63
CA PHE A 9 4.15 -10.92 20.69
C PHE A 9 4.06 -11.38 19.23
N ALA A 10 4.75 -12.48 18.88
CA ALA A 10 4.71 -13.05 17.55
C ALA A 10 3.27 -13.45 17.15
N LYS A 11 2.55 -14.09 18.07
CA LYS A 11 1.14 -14.45 17.87
C LYS A 11 0.26 -13.23 17.64
N SER A 12 0.46 -12.14 18.38
CA SER A 12 -0.30 -10.90 18.19
C SER A 12 -0.07 -10.25 16.82
N VAL A 13 1.18 -10.25 16.33
CA VAL A 13 1.52 -9.75 14.99
C VAL A 13 0.85 -10.61 13.93
N MET A 14 0.94 -11.94 14.05
CA MET A 14 0.31 -12.88 13.13
C MET A 14 -1.21 -12.75 13.14
N GLN A 15 -1.82 -12.53 14.29
CA GLN A 15 -3.26 -12.29 14.42
C GLN A 15 -3.69 -11.03 13.64
N GLY A 16 -2.93 -9.94 13.77
CA GLY A 16 -3.19 -8.72 12.98
C GLY A 16 -3.05 -8.94 11.48
N VAL A 17 -2.03 -9.68 11.04
CA VAL A 17 -1.86 -10.04 9.62
C VAL A 17 -3.04 -10.87 9.12
N MET A 18 -3.51 -11.86 9.88
CA MET A 18 -4.66 -12.67 9.50
C MET A 18 -5.97 -11.87 9.46
N GLN A 19 -6.16 -10.92 10.38
CA GLN A 19 -7.32 -10.02 10.38
C GLN A 19 -7.34 -9.14 9.13
N LEU A 20 -6.20 -8.51 8.78
CA LEU A 20 -6.09 -7.74 7.55
C LEU A 20 -6.28 -8.61 6.30
N ALA A 21 -5.73 -9.83 6.32
CA ALA A 21 -5.91 -10.76 5.20
C ALA A 21 -7.40 -11.04 4.96
N ALA A 22 -8.16 -11.31 6.03
CA ALA A 22 -9.60 -11.51 5.95
C ALA A 22 -10.36 -10.25 5.51
N GLU A 23 -10.02 -9.07 6.03
CA GLU A 23 -10.67 -7.80 5.67
C GLU A 23 -10.55 -7.47 4.18
N PHE A 24 -9.39 -7.73 3.59
CA PHE A 24 -9.09 -7.46 2.19
C PHE A 24 -9.27 -8.66 1.27
N GLU A 25 -9.88 -9.75 1.77
CA GLU A 25 -10.14 -10.97 0.99
C GLU A 25 -8.87 -11.54 0.34
N THR A 26 -7.76 -11.45 1.06
CA THR A 26 -6.45 -11.98 0.64
C THR A 26 -6.08 -13.21 1.46
N GLN A 27 -5.20 -14.04 0.90
CA GLN A 27 -4.72 -15.25 1.56
C GLN A 27 -3.24 -15.13 1.91
N LEU A 28 -2.87 -15.61 3.10
CA LEU A 28 -1.46 -15.77 3.46
C LEU A 28 -0.93 -17.05 2.84
N ALA A 29 -0.13 -16.92 1.79
CA ALA A 29 0.48 -18.06 1.10
C ALA A 29 1.59 -18.74 1.94
N GLY A 30 2.27 -17.98 2.80
CA GLY A 30 3.34 -18.49 3.65
C GLY A 30 4.28 -17.38 4.14
N GLY A 31 5.38 -17.79 4.78
CA GLY A 31 6.41 -16.88 5.27
C GLY A 31 7.46 -17.63 6.12
N ASP A 32 8.48 -16.90 6.55
CA ASP A 32 9.48 -17.36 7.50
C ASP A 32 9.55 -16.41 8.70
N THR A 33 10.06 -16.91 9.83
CA THR A 33 10.25 -16.10 11.03
C THR A 33 11.58 -16.44 11.70
N ASN A 34 12.40 -15.42 11.92
CA ASN A 34 13.65 -15.52 12.67
C ASN A 34 13.62 -14.69 13.96
N SER A 35 14.57 -14.93 14.87
CA SER A 35 14.72 -14.16 16.11
C SER A 35 16.12 -13.57 16.26
N TRP A 36 16.20 -12.29 16.62
CA TRP A 36 17.46 -11.52 16.69
C TRP A 36 17.41 -10.43 17.76
N ASP A 37 18.56 -9.81 18.05
CA ASP A 37 18.74 -8.81 19.13
C ASP A 37 18.54 -7.36 18.65
N GLY A 38 17.53 -7.14 17.80
CA GLY A 38 17.20 -5.82 17.26
C GLY A 38 15.70 -5.52 17.21
N PRO A 39 15.28 -4.42 16.54
CA PRO A 39 13.88 -4.04 16.45
C PRO A 39 13.03 -5.06 15.67
N LEU A 40 11.71 -4.88 15.75
CA LEU A 40 10.78 -5.64 14.91
C LEU A 40 10.99 -5.23 13.45
N VAL A 41 11.19 -6.22 12.59
CA VAL A 41 11.20 -6.06 11.14
C VAL A 41 10.15 -7.02 10.57
N ILE A 42 9.28 -6.49 9.71
CA ILE A 42 8.26 -7.25 8.99
C ILE A 42 8.45 -6.92 7.51
N ASN A 43 8.55 -7.96 6.69
CA ASN A 43 8.56 -7.85 5.23
C ASN A 43 7.36 -8.63 4.70
N VAL A 44 6.60 -8.00 3.80
CA VAL A 44 5.40 -8.60 3.19
C VAL A 44 5.53 -8.44 1.68
N ALA A 45 5.34 -9.54 0.96
CA ALA A 45 5.15 -9.54 -0.48
C ALA A 45 3.68 -9.80 -0.80
N ILE A 46 3.08 -8.96 -1.64
CA ILE A 46 1.70 -9.12 -2.11
C ILE A 46 1.74 -9.50 -3.58
N LEU A 47 1.03 -10.58 -3.92
CA LEU A 47 0.87 -11.05 -5.29
C LEU A 47 -0.60 -10.91 -5.68
N GLY A 48 -0.84 -10.42 -6.89
CA GLY A 48 -2.17 -10.27 -7.44
C GLY A 48 -2.14 -10.35 -8.96
N THR A 49 -3.30 -10.63 -9.54
CA THR A 49 -3.48 -10.63 -10.99
C THR A 49 -4.42 -9.48 -11.37
N ALA A 50 -4.11 -8.84 -12.49
CA ALA A 50 -4.99 -7.88 -13.14
C ALA A 50 -4.96 -8.17 -14.63
N ALA A 51 -6.12 -8.17 -15.28
CA ALA A 51 -6.16 -8.16 -16.74
C ALA A 51 -5.40 -6.93 -17.25
N GLN A 52 -4.73 -7.03 -18.39
CA GLN A 52 -3.84 -5.96 -18.87
C GLN A 52 -4.59 -4.64 -19.11
N SER A 53 -5.85 -4.70 -19.55
CA SER A 53 -6.76 -3.55 -19.69
C SER A 53 -7.22 -2.97 -18.34
N HIS A 54 -6.94 -3.65 -17.22
CA HIS A 54 -7.36 -3.29 -15.87
C HIS A 54 -6.18 -2.83 -15.00
N SER A 55 -4.96 -2.76 -15.55
CA SER A 55 -3.77 -2.27 -14.85
C SER A 55 -3.51 -0.81 -15.22
N VAL A 56 -3.58 0.08 -14.23
CA VAL A 56 -3.27 1.50 -14.38
C VAL A 56 -1.79 1.71 -14.06
N LYS A 57 -1.05 2.34 -14.98
CA LYS A 57 0.38 2.61 -14.83
C LYS A 57 0.62 3.98 -14.20
N ARG A 58 1.89 4.28 -13.89
CA ARG A 58 2.33 5.64 -13.54
C ARG A 58 2.40 6.56 -14.76
N SER A 59 2.61 5.99 -15.95
CA SER A 59 2.63 6.71 -17.22
C SER A 59 1.22 6.90 -17.79
N GLY A 60 1.06 7.94 -18.61
CA GLY A 60 -0.17 8.22 -19.36
C GLY A 60 -0.81 9.58 -19.05
N ALA A 61 -0.29 10.32 -18.07
CA ALA A 61 -0.72 11.68 -17.79
C ALA A 61 -0.31 12.64 -18.92
N GLN A 62 -1.14 13.66 -19.16
CA GLN A 62 -0.95 14.63 -20.22
C GLN A 62 -1.29 16.04 -19.73
N PRO A 63 -0.70 17.10 -20.32
CA PRO A 63 -1.14 18.47 -20.05
C PRO A 63 -2.64 18.64 -20.27
N GLY A 64 -3.31 19.25 -19.29
CA GLY A 64 -4.77 19.41 -19.27
C GLY A 64 -5.52 18.33 -18.47
N ASP A 65 -4.84 17.27 -18.03
CA ASP A 65 -5.43 16.29 -17.12
C ASP A 65 -5.61 16.87 -15.70
N TRP A 66 -6.65 16.38 -15.04
CA TRP A 66 -6.95 16.73 -13.65
C TRP A 66 -6.21 15.79 -12.69
N ILE A 67 -5.72 16.34 -11.58
CA ILE A 67 -5.06 15.59 -10.51
C ILE A 67 -6.02 15.50 -9.32
N PHE A 68 -6.24 14.28 -8.83
CA PHE A 68 -7.05 14.00 -7.66
C PHE A 68 -6.25 13.19 -6.64
N VAL A 69 -6.62 13.32 -5.36
CA VAL A 69 -6.11 12.50 -4.26
C VAL A 69 -7.28 11.93 -3.48
N THR A 70 -7.11 10.72 -2.94
CA THR A 70 -8.12 10.06 -2.12
C THR A 70 -7.83 10.28 -0.64
N GLY A 71 -8.81 10.85 0.08
CA GLY A 71 -8.70 11.17 1.51
C GLY A 71 -7.85 12.41 1.83
N ALA A 72 -7.57 12.60 3.12
CA ALA A 72 -6.81 13.73 3.64
C ALA A 72 -5.29 13.47 3.59
N LEU A 73 -4.52 14.51 3.31
CA LEU A 73 -3.05 14.49 3.28
C LEU A 73 -2.45 14.82 4.65
N GLY A 74 -1.20 14.41 4.89
CA GLY A 74 -0.42 14.82 6.06
C GLY A 74 -0.61 13.98 7.33
N GLY A 75 -1.30 12.83 7.25
CA GLY A 75 -1.52 11.94 8.39
C GLY A 75 -0.25 11.38 9.06
N SER A 76 0.90 11.47 8.39
CA SER A 76 2.22 11.05 8.89
C SER A 76 3.11 12.17 9.43
N LEU A 77 2.67 13.43 9.41
CA LEU A 77 3.53 14.57 9.80
C LEU A 77 3.90 14.57 11.29
N GLY A 78 3.00 14.08 12.15
CA GLY A 78 3.20 14.08 13.61
C GLY A 78 3.81 12.78 14.16
N SER A 79 3.66 11.66 13.46
CA SER A 79 4.13 10.34 13.89
C SER A 79 4.09 9.34 12.74
N HIS A 80 4.67 8.15 12.94
CA HIS A 80 4.48 7.04 11.99
C HIS A 80 2.99 6.77 11.76
N HIS A 81 2.59 6.77 10.49
CA HIS A 81 1.20 6.56 10.09
C HIS A 81 0.91 5.06 10.03
N LEU A 82 0.71 4.44 11.19
CA LEU A 82 0.52 2.98 11.33
C LEU A 82 -0.95 2.54 11.26
N THR A 83 -1.89 3.49 11.16
CA THR A 83 -3.34 3.26 11.16
C THR A 83 -4.01 3.74 9.87
N PHE A 84 -3.24 3.80 8.79
CA PHE A 84 -3.78 4.20 7.48
C PHE A 84 -4.73 3.14 6.95
N GLN A 85 -5.76 3.58 6.21
CA GLN A 85 -6.63 2.67 5.46
C GLN A 85 -6.12 2.58 4.02
N PRO A 86 -5.68 1.41 3.52
CA PRO A 86 -5.31 1.26 2.12
C PRO A 86 -6.57 1.37 1.25
N ARG A 87 -6.49 2.18 0.19
CA ARG A 87 -7.64 2.58 -0.65
C ARG A 87 -7.97 1.55 -1.75
N VAL A 88 -7.88 0.26 -1.44
CA VAL A 88 -8.03 -0.85 -2.41
C VAL A 88 -9.42 -0.87 -3.05
N ARG A 89 -10.48 -0.83 -2.24
CA ARG A 89 -11.88 -0.84 -2.73
C ARG A 89 -12.21 0.43 -3.52
N GLU A 90 -11.75 1.59 -3.04
CA GLU A 90 -11.93 2.87 -3.72
C GLU A 90 -11.23 2.89 -5.08
N ALA A 91 -9.99 2.40 -5.17
CA ALA A 91 -9.27 2.27 -6.44
C ALA A 91 -10.00 1.33 -7.42
N ALA A 92 -10.57 0.22 -6.93
CA ALA A 92 -11.37 -0.68 -7.75
C ALA A 92 -12.63 0.02 -8.32
N THR A 93 -13.36 0.75 -7.49
CA THR A 93 -14.55 1.52 -7.92
C THR A 93 -14.20 2.64 -8.90
N LEU A 94 -13.14 3.42 -8.64
CA LEU A 94 -12.70 4.48 -9.55
C LEU A 94 -12.34 3.93 -10.92
N ARG A 95 -11.65 2.79 -10.97
CA ARG A 95 -11.28 2.13 -12.23
C ARG A 95 -12.50 1.75 -13.08
N GLU A 96 -13.62 1.43 -12.46
CA GLU A 96 -14.84 1.01 -13.17
C GLU A 96 -15.74 2.20 -13.56
N THR A 97 -15.58 3.34 -12.89
CA THR A 97 -16.49 4.49 -13.03
C THR A 97 -15.91 5.62 -13.86
N VAL A 98 -14.58 5.76 -13.91
CA VAL A 98 -13.92 6.85 -14.62
C VAL A 98 -12.71 6.35 -15.41
N THR A 99 -12.31 7.11 -16.43
CA THR A 99 -11.05 6.87 -17.13
C THR A 99 -9.89 7.40 -16.31
N ILE A 100 -9.09 6.50 -15.75
CA ILE A 100 -7.85 6.84 -15.04
C ILE A 100 -6.68 6.73 -16.01
N LYS A 101 -5.98 7.84 -16.25
CA LYS A 101 -4.83 7.88 -17.16
C LYS A 101 -3.53 7.42 -16.50
N SER A 102 -3.33 7.75 -15.23
CA SER A 102 -2.20 7.30 -14.42
C SER A 102 -2.57 7.24 -12.94
N MET A 103 -1.87 6.44 -12.15
CA MET A 103 -2.12 6.27 -10.72
C MET A 103 -0.86 5.87 -9.94
N ILE A 104 -0.77 6.33 -8.69
CA ILE A 104 0.25 5.94 -7.72
C ILE A 104 -0.34 6.08 -6.30
N ASP A 105 0.10 5.25 -5.36
CA ASP A 105 -0.14 5.46 -3.93
C ASP A 105 0.81 6.52 -3.35
N LEU A 106 0.46 7.10 -2.20
CA LEU A 106 1.25 8.14 -1.55
C LEU A 106 1.97 7.60 -0.32
N SER A 107 3.26 7.28 -0.47
CA SER A 107 4.12 6.82 0.62
C SER A 107 5.18 7.85 1.00
N ASP A 108 5.73 8.55 0.00
CA ASP A 108 6.86 9.47 0.15
C ASP A 108 6.40 10.94 0.15
N GLY A 109 5.12 11.14 -0.18
CA GLY A 109 4.43 12.42 -0.10
C GLY A 109 4.08 12.94 -1.48
N LEU A 110 3.00 13.74 -1.54
CA LEU A 110 2.35 14.15 -2.79
C LEU A 110 3.33 14.67 -3.85
N ALA A 111 4.25 15.55 -3.48
CA ALA A 111 5.19 16.15 -4.43
C ALA A 111 6.15 15.11 -5.03
N SER A 112 6.71 14.22 -4.19
CA SER A 112 7.65 13.18 -4.62
C SER A 112 6.95 12.15 -5.50
N ASP A 113 5.80 11.66 -5.06
CA ASP A 113 5.07 10.61 -5.76
C ASP A 113 4.47 11.12 -7.08
N LEU A 114 4.01 12.38 -7.12
CA LEU A 114 3.58 13.01 -8.37
C LEU A 114 4.74 13.16 -9.35
N GLN A 115 5.95 13.46 -8.89
CA GLN A 115 7.11 13.55 -9.77
C GLN A 115 7.40 12.23 -10.48
N HIS A 116 7.10 11.08 -9.86
CA HIS A 116 7.18 9.78 -10.53
C HIS A 116 6.18 9.67 -11.69
N ILE A 117 4.92 10.09 -11.49
CA ILE A 117 3.93 10.11 -12.59
C ILE A 117 4.39 11.02 -13.73
N LEU A 118 4.85 12.23 -13.41
CA LEU A 118 5.28 13.20 -14.42
C LEU A 118 6.44 12.65 -15.24
N LYS A 119 7.49 12.14 -14.58
CA LYS A 119 8.67 11.58 -15.24
C LYS A 119 8.34 10.38 -16.13
N GLU A 120 7.44 9.49 -15.68
CA GLU A 120 7.03 8.31 -16.45
C GLU A 120 6.10 8.67 -17.63
N SER A 121 5.50 9.86 -17.62
CA SER A 121 4.56 10.31 -18.65
C SER A 121 5.21 11.14 -19.78
N GLY A 122 6.43 11.66 -19.56
CA GLY A 122 7.18 12.46 -20.54
C GLY A 122 7.12 13.94 -20.22
#